data_AF-A0A534RXF6-F1
#
_entry.id   AF-A0A534RXF6-F1
#
_cell.length_a   1.000
_cell.length_b   1.000
_cell.length_c   1.000
_cell.angle_alpha   90.00
_cell.angle_beta   90.00
_cell.angle_gamma   90.00
#
_symmetry.space_group_name_H-M   'P 1'
#
loop_
_entity.id
_entity.type
_entity.pdbx_description
1 polymer ?
#
loop_
_entity_poly.entity_id
_entity_poly.type
_entity_poly.pdbx_seq_one_letter_code
_entity_poly.pdbx_strand_id
1 'polypeptide(L)'
;MPARTARHLRLCLFGLLAVSVHGYNRAPRHLLLSRGVASGQAVGLVEADVSVREDAPATNFGAASLLVADSTPGRQAMTFLRVRVSGVGGLRVTAAALRLQVATPAGAGSDSGGALHAAPCGWDELALTWQSRPAVDAQVLARVGPVAHKAIAAFDLGDAIGGDGVYCFALVSESPSGDDVTYIGREGKLSAPELRITTALATTTTVVTSSTSTSSSSSTSSTSSTMTTTSTTSTSFSTTTTPTTATTVLAGSTTTTTVPPCLSGDGPLVTLTGTLSGAYNSQSLAAGTRIDARAATFLASPTNLYPISLGGAGGCCLLGGTVLGQYDRTWTWSQMHGINNAGIAFLNGDFTIDGLRVDDVEDGIRPRQGGGFTVRNAWLSYVRDDCVENDHLQDGLIDDSLLDGCYVAFSARPSPSIISSGYDGRNKLWTIRNTLVRLEPMPGPDGPTPDGLGHGGFFKWHLWGDPVNSLSPKLALHDNVFLAERVGVVGADRMGIPPGELLECSNNVMVWLGPGDFPAPLPAECFTVTTDRAVWDNAVADWVARHLSRLDGAKTQP
;
A
#
# COMPACT_ATOMS: atom_id res chain seq x y z
N MET A 1 50.05 -46.73 -44.28
CA MET A 1 50.93 -46.98 -43.13
C MET A 1 50.52 -46.07 -41.98
N PRO A 2 49.84 -46.60 -40.96
CA PRO A 2 49.65 -45.95 -39.66
C PRO A 2 50.41 -46.71 -38.55
N ALA A 3 50.76 -46.05 -37.44
CA ALA A 3 51.17 -46.68 -36.18
C ALA A 3 50.33 -46.03 -35.07
N ARG A 4 49.28 -46.66 -34.53
CA ARG A 4 49.20 -47.78 -33.56
C ARG A 4 50.05 -47.59 -32.30
N THR A 5 49.38 -47.22 -31.21
CA THR A 5 49.48 -47.98 -29.95
C THR A 5 48.17 -47.91 -29.15
N ALA A 6 47.66 -49.10 -28.86
CA ALA A 6 46.58 -49.48 -27.95
C ALA A 6 47.02 -49.27 -26.48
N ARG A 7 46.26 -49.39 -25.38
CA ARG A 7 44.93 -49.90 -24.99
C ARG A 7 44.81 -49.56 -23.48
N HIS A 8 43.61 -49.29 -22.95
CA HIS A 8 42.97 -50.04 -21.85
C HIS A 8 41.97 -49.21 -21.03
N LEU A 9 40.73 -49.69 -21.11
CA LEU A 9 39.60 -49.48 -20.21
C LEU A 9 39.94 -49.98 -18.80
N ARG A 10 39.72 -49.16 -17.76
CA ARG A 10 39.50 -49.64 -16.38
C ARG A 10 38.40 -48.83 -15.68
N LEU A 11 37.34 -49.58 -15.39
CA LEU A 11 36.28 -49.34 -14.44
C LEU A 11 36.89 -49.10 -13.05
N CYS A 12 36.52 -48.03 -12.34
CA CYS A 12 36.82 -47.85 -10.93
C CYS A 12 35.54 -47.65 -10.13
N LEU A 13 35.30 -48.62 -9.26
CA LEU A 13 34.25 -48.74 -8.26
C LEU A 13 34.86 -48.34 -6.91
N PHE A 14 34.38 -47.27 -6.28
CA PHE A 14 34.60 -46.93 -4.86
C PHE A 14 33.45 -45.99 -4.47
N GLY A 15 32.67 -46.16 -3.42
CA GLY A 15 32.82 -46.93 -2.19
C GLY A 15 32.14 -46.09 -1.11
N LEU A 16 30.96 -46.50 -0.65
CA LEU A 16 30.26 -45.84 0.46
C LEU A 16 31.18 -45.85 1.69
N LEU A 17 31.51 -44.66 2.22
CA LEU A 17 32.04 -44.53 3.57
C LEU A 17 30.93 -43.98 4.46
N ALA A 18 30.32 -44.87 5.25
CA ALA A 18 29.48 -44.50 6.37
C ALA A 18 30.38 -43.98 7.51
N VAL A 19 30.20 -42.73 7.90
CA VAL A 19 30.72 -42.22 9.18
C VAL A 19 29.59 -42.29 10.19
N SER A 20 29.79 -43.17 11.18
CA SER A 20 28.92 -43.34 12.33
C SER A 20 29.17 -42.18 13.31
N VAL A 21 28.15 -41.34 13.55
CA VAL A 21 28.14 -40.41 14.68
C VAL A 21 27.16 -40.98 15.72
N HIS A 22 27.71 -41.37 16.86
CA HIS A 22 26.97 -41.87 18.02
C HIS A 22 25.98 -40.81 18.51
N GLY A 23 24.74 -41.23 18.67
CA GLY A 23 23.67 -40.41 19.21
C GLY A 23 23.87 -40.05 20.69
N TYR A 24 23.53 -38.81 21.02
CA TYR A 24 23.02 -38.46 22.32
C TYR A 24 21.61 -37.89 22.14
N ASN A 25 20.64 -38.61 22.70
CA ASN A 25 19.23 -38.25 22.73
C ASN A 25 19.03 -36.88 23.40
N ARG A 26 18.48 -35.92 22.65
CA ARG A 26 17.60 -34.88 23.20
C ARG A 26 16.32 -34.86 22.38
N ALA A 27 15.21 -35.13 23.07
CA ALA A 27 13.87 -35.09 22.52
C ALA A 27 13.61 -33.77 21.77
N PRO A 28 12.96 -33.79 20.58
CA PRO A 28 12.49 -32.56 19.98
C PRO A 28 11.38 -32.02 20.87
N ARG A 29 11.58 -30.81 21.41
CA ARG A 29 10.45 -30.01 21.89
C ARG A 29 9.54 -29.81 20.69
N HIS A 30 8.36 -30.42 20.75
CA HIS A 30 7.22 -30.07 19.92
C HIS A 30 6.94 -28.57 20.13
N LEU A 31 7.55 -27.73 19.31
CA LEU A 31 7.08 -26.38 19.11
C LEU A 31 5.83 -26.54 18.25
N LEU A 32 4.67 -26.63 18.91
CA LEU A 32 3.40 -26.33 18.27
C LEU A 32 3.51 -24.87 17.78
N LEU A 33 3.95 -24.69 16.54
CA LEU A 33 3.56 -23.52 15.79
C LEU A 33 2.05 -23.64 15.62
N SER A 34 1.30 -23.03 16.54
CA SER A 34 -0.01 -22.53 16.16
C SER A 34 0.25 -21.56 15.01
N ARG A 35 0.03 -22.02 13.77
CA ARG A 35 -0.17 -21.14 12.63
C ARG A 35 -1.33 -20.23 13.03
N GLY A 36 -1.01 -19.06 13.55
CA GLY A 36 -1.94 -17.95 13.56
C GLY A 36 -2.21 -17.68 12.10
N VAL A 37 -3.36 -18.16 11.60
CA VAL A 37 -3.90 -17.72 10.33
C VAL A 37 -4.13 -16.23 10.52
N ALA A 38 -3.18 -15.43 10.03
CA ALA A 38 -3.37 -13.99 9.94
C ALA A 38 -4.61 -13.79 9.07
N SER A 39 -5.65 -13.21 9.66
CA SER A 39 -6.83 -12.78 8.93
C SER A 39 -6.44 -11.59 8.06
N GLY A 40 -5.94 -11.85 6.85
CA GLY A 40 -5.90 -10.83 5.80
C GLY A 40 -7.34 -10.37 5.53
N GLN A 41 -7.55 -9.07 5.34
CA GLN A 41 -8.81 -8.63 4.74
C GLN A 41 -8.81 -9.07 3.29
N ALA A 42 -9.89 -9.72 2.86
CA ALA A 42 -10.04 -10.11 1.47
C ALA A 42 -10.13 -8.87 0.57
N VAL A 43 -9.27 -8.82 -0.44
CA VAL A 43 -9.19 -7.76 -1.44
C VAL A 43 -9.84 -8.24 -2.72
N GLY A 44 -10.65 -7.39 -3.35
CA GLY A 44 -11.18 -7.59 -4.70
C GLY A 44 -10.63 -6.53 -5.66
N LEU A 45 -9.90 -6.96 -6.68
CA LEU A 45 -9.36 -6.11 -7.75
C LEU A 45 -10.10 -6.40 -9.06
N VAL A 46 -10.51 -5.35 -9.80
CA VAL A 46 -10.95 -5.49 -11.19
C VAL A 46 -9.72 -5.37 -12.08
N GLU A 47 -9.33 -6.46 -12.74
CA GLU A 47 -8.09 -6.56 -13.53
C GLU A 47 -8.29 -6.19 -15.00
N ALA A 48 -9.51 -6.37 -15.51
CA ALA A 48 -9.85 -6.06 -16.90
C ALA A 48 -11.35 -5.84 -17.05
N ASP A 49 -11.73 -4.93 -17.93
CA ASP A 49 -13.09 -4.76 -18.42
C ASP A 49 -13.14 -4.43 -19.93
N VAL A 50 -14.14 -4.95 -20.63
CA VAL A 50 -14.29 -4.69 -22.07
C VAL A 50 -15.74 -4.87 -22.50
N SER A 51 -16.24 -3.92 -23.29
CA SER A 51 -17.51 -4.10 -24.00
C SER A 51 -17.30 -4.78 -25.35
N VAL A 52 -18.19 -5.69 -25.71
CA VAL A 52 -18.29 -6.26 -27.06
C VAL A 52 -19.65 -5.91 -27.64
N ARG A 53 -19.68 -5.49 -28.90
CA ARG A 53 -20.89 -4.95 -29.54
C ARG A 53 -21.20 -5.62 -30.86
N GLU A 54 -22.46 -6.00 -31.06
CA GLU A 54 -22.98 -6.64 -32.27
C GLU A 54 -22.90 -5.73 -33.49
N ASP A 55 -23.13 -4.43 -33.29
CA ASP A 55 -23.08 -3.40 -34.34
C ASP A 55 -21.65 -3.07 -34.79
N ALA A 56 -20.63 -3.50 -34.03
CA ALA A 56 -19.21 -3.32 -34.34
C ALA A 56 -18.43 -4.62 -34.09
N PRO A 57 -18.72 -5.70 -34.86
CA PRO A 57 -18.45 -7.05 -34.38
C PRO A 57 -16.97 -7.46 -34.37
N ALA A 58 -16.12 -6.75 -35.12
CA ALA A 58 -14.67 -6.98 -35.17
C ALA A 58 -13.87 -5.92 -34.39
N THR A 59 -14.54 -4.97 -33.74
CA THR A 59 -13.88 -3.87 -33.01
C THR A 59 -13.63 -4.28 -31.56
N ASN A 60 -12.43 -3.99 -31.05
CA ASN A 60 -12.11 -4.09 -29.63
C ASN A 60 -12.38 -2.76 -28.93
N PHE A 61 -12.90 -2.82 -27.71
CA PHE A 61 -13.20 -1.65 -26.87
C PHE A 61 -12.49 -1.71 -25.51
N GLY A 62 -11.40 -2.48 -25.38
CA GLY A 62 -10.72 -2.70 -24.09
C GLY A 62 -9.94 -1.50 -23.54
N ALA A 63 -9.88 -0.39 -24.28
CA ALA A 63 -9.33 0.88 -23.81
C ALA A 63 -10.41 1.98 -23.71
N ALA A 64 -11.68 1.61 -23.82
CA ALA A 64 -12.79 2.55 -23.75
C ALA A 64 -13.06 2.94 -22.30
N SER A 65 -13.26 4.23 -22.04
CA SER A 65 -13.59 4.73 -20.71
C SER A 65 -15.02 4.43 -20.25
N LEU A 66 -15.84 3.83 -21.13
CA LEU A 66 -17.24 3.51 -20.91
C LEU A 66 -17.51 2.05 -21.28
N LEU A 67 -18.34 1.41 -20.46
CA LEU A 67 -18.81 0.05 -20.63
C LEU A 67 -20.30 0.07 -20.95
N VAL A 68 -20.75 -0.76 -21.88
CA VAL A 68 -22.13 -0.75 -22.38
C VAL A 68 -22.73 -2.15 -22.27
N ALA A 69 -23.99 -2.21 -21.85
CA ALA A 69 -24.82 -3.39 -21.98
C ALA A 69 -26.17 -3.04 -22.64
N ASP A 70 -26.51 -3.74 -23.72
CA ASP A 70 -27.72 -3.52 -24.53
C ASP A 70 -28.24 -4.89 -25.00
N SER A 71 -29.55 -5.10 -24.88
CA SER A 71 -30.23 -6.35 -25.29
C SER A 71 -30.90 -6.26 -26.67
N THR A 72 -30.90 -5.07 -27.30
CA THR A 72 -31.57 -4.78 -28.56
C THR A 72 -30.94 -5.57 -29.73
N PRO A 73 -31.68 -6.45 -30.42
CA PRO A 73 -31.17 -7.17 -31.58
C PRO A 73 -30.59 -6.22 -32.65
N GLY A 74 -29.39 -6.52 -33.14
CA GLY A 74 -28.64 -5.70 -34.09
C GLY A 74 -27.81 -4.57 -33.46
N ARG A 75 -27.95 -4.32 -32.15
CA ARG A 75 -27.15 -3.38 -31.36
C ARG A 75 -26.67 -3.98 -30.04
N GLN A 76 -26.81 -5.30 -29.86
CA GLN A 76 -26.54 -5.93 -28.59
C GLN A 76 -25.12 -5.62 -28.11
N ALA A 77 -24.98 -5.33 -26.82
CA ALA A 77 -23.71 -5.08 -26.19
C ALA A 77 -23.63 -5.88 -24.89
N MET A 78 -22.47 -6.49 -24.64
CA MET A 78 -22.16 -7.20 -23.40
C MET A 78 -20.86 -6.66 -22.84
N THR A 79 -20.76 -6.54 -21.53
CA THR A 79 -19.52 -6.15 -20.85
C THR A 79 -18.91 -7.37 -20.16
N PHE A 80 -17.65 -7.68 -20.44
CA PHE A 80 -16.89 -8.70 -19.73
C PHE A 80 -16.02 -8.05 -18.67
N LEU A 81 -15.99 -8.63 -17.47
CA LEU A 81 -15.13 -8.19 -16.36
C LEU A 81 -14.33 -9.37 -15.82
N ARG A 82 -13.05 -9.14 -15.52
CA ARG A 82 -12.19 -10.09 -14.80
C ARG A 82 -11.79 -9.48 -13.48
N VAL A 83 -12.02 -10.22 -12.40
CA VAL A 83 -11.67 -9.79 -11.04
C VAL A 83 -10.77 -10.81 -10.37
N ARG A 84 -9.87 -10.34 -9.52
CA ARG A 84 -9.05 -11.17 -8.63
C ARG A 84 -9.46 -10.92 -7.19
N VAL A 85 -9.68 -12.02 -6.47
CA VAL A 85 -9.85 -12.02 -5.02
C VAL A 85 -8.61 -12.62 -4.39
N SER A 86 -8.08 -11.95 -3.38
CA SER A 86 -6.91 -12.41 -2.62
C SER A 86 -7.07 -12.07 -1.14
N GLY A 87 -6.37 -12.80 -0.27
CA GLY A 87 -6.36 -12.51 1.16
C GLY A 87 -7.56 -13.05 1.95
N VAL A 88 -8.45 -13.86 1.36
CA VAL A 88 -9.52 -14.55 2.08
C VAL A 88 -8.95 -15.58 3.07
N GLY A 89 -7.91 -16.33 2.67
CA GLY A 89 -7.21 -17.26 3.56
C GLY A 89 -8.15 -18.25 4.29
N GLY A 90 -8.06 -18.33 5.61
CA GLY A 90 -8.93 -19.18 6.45
C GLY A 90 -10.28 -18.55 6.85
N LEU A 91 -10.61 -17.39 6.30
CA LEU A 91 -11.87 -16.70 6.55
C LEU A 91 -12.95 -17.18 5.58
N ARG A 92 -14.22 -17.00 5.96
CA ARG A 92 -15.37 -17.20 5.08
C ARG A 92 -15.77 -15.86 4.48
N VAL A 93 -15.96 -15.79 3.17
CA VAL A 93 -16.60 -14.63 2.52
C VAL A 93 -18.06 -14.55 2.99
N THR A 94 -18.44 -13.42 3.56
CA THR A 94 -19.81 -13.15 4.06
C THR A 94 -20.58 -12.18 3.18
N ALA A 95 -19.89 -11.38 2.36
CA ALA A 95 -20.50 -10.58 1.30
C ALA A 95 -19.48 -10.32 0.19
N ALA A 96 -19.95 -10.29 -1.06
CA ALA A 96 -19.14 -9.90 -2.20
C ALA A 96 -20.01 -9.04 -3.13
N ALA A 97 -19.61 -7.79 -3.39
CA ALA A 97 -20.40 -6.89 -4.23
C ALA A 97 -19.52 -6.21 -5.29
N LEU A 98 -19.85 -6.44 -6.57
CA LEU A 98 -19.26 -5.69 -7.68
C LEU A 98 -20.05 -4.39 -7.86
N ARG A 99 -19.37 -3.25 -7.81
CA ARG A 99 -19.96 -1.91 -7.90
C ARG A 99 -19.51 -1.24 -9.18
N LEU A 100 -20.48 -0.85 -10.00
CA LEU A 100 -20.27 -0.13 -11.25
C LEU A 100 -21.00 1.21 -11.17
N GLN A 101 -20.31 2.31 -11.47
CA GLN A 101 -20.94 3.63 -11.52
C GLN A 101 -21.53 3.88 -12.91
N VAL A 102 -22.82 4.22 -12.96
CA VAL A 102 -23.49 4.63 -14.19
C VAL A 102 -22.89 5.97 -14.64
N ALA A 103 -22.60 6.10 -15.94
CA ALA A 103 -21.94 7.28 -16.49
C ALA A 103 -22.75 8.57 -16.27
N THR A 104 -22.07 9.71 -16.46
CA THR A 104 -22.61 11.03 -16.15
C THR A 104 -23.68 11.57 -17.12
N PRO A 105 -23.68 11.24 -18.43
CA PRO A 105 -24.72 11.75 -19.33
C PRO A 105 -26.12 11.31 -18.88
N ALA A 106 -27.12 12.18 -19.03
CA ALA A 106 -28.47 11.94 -18.53
C ALA A 106 -29.13 10.68 -19.12
N GLY A 107 -28.70 10.23 -20.31
CA GLY A 107 -29.17 9.02 -20.98
C GLY A 107 -28.36 7.75 -20.68
N ALA A 108 -27.44 7.77 -19.72
CA ALA A 108 -26.63 6.57 -19.39
C ALA A 108 -27.34 5.56 -18.48
N GLY A 109 -28.43 5.97 -17.82
CA GLY A 109 -29.25 5.09 -16.99
C GLY A 109 -30.25 4.29 -17.82
N SER A 110 -30.77 3.21 -17.23
CA SER A 110 -31.70 2.27 -17.87
C SER A 110 -32.73 1.78 -16.86
N ASP A 111 -33.86 1.25 -17.38
CA ASP A 111 -34.81 0.47 -16.58
C ASP A 111 -34.26 -0.88 -16.08
N SER A 112 -33.04 -1.25 -16.50
CA SER A 112 -32.29 -2.41 -16.05
C SER A 112 -30.80 -2.07 -15.87
N GLY A 113 -30.28 -2.18 -14.64
CA GLY A 113 -28.84 -2.15 -14.38
C GLY A 113 -28.10 -3.37 -14.94
N GLY A 114 -28.82 -4.44 -15.27
CA GLY A 114 -28.32 -5.63 -15.94
C GLY A 114 -28.23 -6.86 -15.04
N ALA A 115 -27.83 -7.97 -15.64
CA ALA A 115 -27.60 -9.26 -15.01
C ALA A 115 -26.13 -9.69 -15.20
N LEU A 116 -25.47 -10.09 -14.12
CA LEU A 116 -24.14 -10.69 -14.18
C LEU A 116 -24.26 -12.21 -14.30
N HIS A 117 -23.59 -12.74 -15.30
CA HIS A 117 -23.42 -14.15 -15.55
C HIS A 117 -21.97 -14.55 -15.33
N ALA A 118 -21.71 -15.83 -15.00
CA ALA A 118 -20.36 -16.36 -15.04
C ALA A 118 -19.83 -16.41 -16.49
N ALA A 119 -18.52 -16.19 -16.67
CA ALA A 119 -17.85 -16.28 -17.96
C ALA A 119 -16.46 -16.93 -17.83
N PRO A 120 -15.91 -17.54 -18.89
CA PRO A 120 -14.52 -17.97 -18.93
C PRO A 120 -13.54 -16.78 -18.78
N CYS A 121 -12.38 -16.99 -18.16
CA CYS A 121 -11.37 -15.95 -17.92
C CYS A 121 -10.26 -15.81 -18.96
N GLY A 122 -10.19 -16.73 -19.93
CA GLY A 122 -9.07 -16.84 -20.88
C GLY A 122 -9.05 -15.81 -22.02
N TRP A 123 -9.79 -14.70 -21.88
CA TRP A 123 -9.81 -13.61 -22.86
C TRP A 123 -8.79 -12.51 -22.50
N ASP A 124 -8.42 -11.74 -23.52
CA ASP A 124 -7.54 -10.58 -23.44
C ASP A 124 -8.38 -9.31 -23.65
N GLU A 125 -8.32 -8.38 -22.69
CA GLU A 125 -9.04 -7.10 -22.67
C GLU A 125 -8.84 -6.32 -23.97
N LEU A 126 -7.59 -6.28 -24.47
CA LEU A 126 -7.19 -5.49 -25.63
C LEU A 126 -7.38 -6.22 -26.97
N ALA A 127 -7.88 -7.46 -26.95
CA ALA A 127 -8.14 -8.25 -28.15
C ALA A 127 -9.56 -8.83 -28.25
N LEU A 128 -10.36 -8.78 -27.19
CA LEU A 128 -11.73 -9.32 -27.20
C LEU A 128 -12.65 -8.47 -28.11
N THR A 129 -13.43 -9.13 -28.94
CA THR A 129 -14.43 -8.52 -29.82
C THR A 129 -15.73 -9.28 -29.73
N TRP A 130 -16.80 -8.79 -30.36
CA TRP A 130 -18.05 -9.55 -30.44
C TRP A 130 -17.83 -10.92 -31.10
N GLN A 131 -17.04 -10.99 -32.18
CA GLN A 131 -16.79 -12.25 -32.89
C GLN A 131 -15.98 -13.27 -32.07
N SER A 132 -15.07 -12.80 -31.21
CA SER A 132 -14.20 -13.67 -30.39
C SER A 132 -14.69 -13.88 -28.96
N ARG A 133 -15.82 -13.27 -28.57
CA ARG A 133 -16.33 -13.35 -27.20
C ARG A 133 -16.61 -14.80 -26.78
N PRO A 134 -16.28 -15.19 -25.54
CA PRO A 134 -16.63 -16.51 -25.04
C PRO A 134 -18.15 -16.61 -24.87
N ALA A 135 -18.66 -17.85 -24.85
CA ALA A 135 -20.04 -18.11 -24.48
C ALA A 135 -20.27 -17.70 -23.01
N VAL A 136 -21.38 -17.01 -22.77
CA VAL A 136 -21.83 -16.60 -21.43
C VAL A 136 -22.61 -17.75 -20.79
N ASP A 137 -22.35 -18.04 -19.52
CA ASP A 137 -23.05 -19.10 -18.81
C ASP A 137 -24.53 -18.72 -18.57
N ALA A 138 -25.42 -19.71 -18.59
CA ALA A 138 -26.85 -19.48 -18.35
C ALA A 138 -27.14 -19.09 -16.89
N GLN A 139 -26.24 -19.42 -15.96
CA GLN A 139 -26.38 -19.07 -14.56
C GLN A 139 -26.20 -17.56 -14.34
N VAL A 140 -27.26 -16.91 -13.86
CA VAL A 140 -27.22 -15.53 -13.36
C VAL A 140 -26.75 -15.54 -11.92
N LEU A 141 -25.71 -14.76 -11.63
CA LEU A 141 -25.12 -14.60 -10.30
C LEU A 141 -25.75 -13.45 -9.53
N ALA A 142 -26.06 -12.35 -10.21
CA ALA A 142 -26.62 -11.14 -9.60
C ALA A 142 -27.44 -10.33 -10.61
N ARG A 143 -28.40 -9.55 -10.12
CA ARG A 143 -29.19 -8.60 -10.92
C ARG A 143 -29.31 -7.27 -10.21
N VAL A 144 -29.31 -6.19 -10.98
CA VAL A 144 -29.65 -4.85 -10.51
C VAL A 144 -30.82 -4.33 -11.35
N GLY A 145 -31.86 -3.83 -10.67
CA GLY A 145 -33.03 -3.24 -11.30
C GLY A 145 -32.74 -1.86 -11.91
N PRO A 146 -33.74 -0.98 -12.08
CA PRO A 146 -33.56 0.33 -12.71
C PRO A 146 -32.44 1.16 -12.05
N VAL A 147 -31.63 1.81 -12.88
CA VAL A 147 -30.51 2.66 -12.43
C VAL A 147 -30.53 4.01 -13.13
N ALA A 148 -30.36 5.08 -12.35
CA ALA A 148 -30.23 6.43 -12.88
C ALA A 148 -28.77 6.75 -13.25
N HIS A 149 -28.57 7.73 -14.14
CA HIS A 149 -27.22 8.27 -14.41
C HIS A 149 -26.54 8.71 -13.10
N LYS A 150 -25.21 8.55 -13.01
CA LYS A 150 -24.39 8.75 -11.80
C LYS A 150 -24.66 7.82 -10.62
N ALA A 151 -25.71 6.99 -10.65
CA ALA A 151 -25.96 6.03 -9.58
C ALA A 151 -24.87 4.93 -9.55
N ILE A 152 -24.77 4.23 -8.43
CA ILE A 152 -23.90 3.05 -8.32
C ILE A 152 -24.79 1.81 -8.35
N ALA A 153 -24.60 0.97 -9.36
CA ALA A 153 -25.16 -0.38 -9.42
C ALA A 153 -24.29 -1.31 -8.58
N ALA A 154 -24.85 -1.93 -7.54
CA ALA A 154 -24.16 -2.89 -6.70
C ALA A 154 -24.73 -4.29 -6.95
N PHE A 155 -23.94 -5.15 -7.59
CA PHE A 155 -24.26 -6.53 -7.86
C PHE A 155 -23.78 -7.40 -6.71
N ASP A 156 -24.70 -7.92 -5.90
CA ASP A 156 -24.38 -8.87 -4.82
C ASP A 156 -24.11 -10.26 -5.41
N LEU A 157 -22.85 -10.66 -5.38
CA LEU A 157 -22.34 -11.93 -5.91
C LEU A 157 -22.53 -13.10 -4.92
N GLY A 158 -22.94 -12.83 -3.67
CA GLY A 158 -23.19 -13.85 -2.66
C GLY A 158 -22.05 -14.87 -2.55
N ASP A 159 -22.40 -16.16 -2.58
CA ASP A 159 -21.45 -17.27 -2.47
C ASP A 159 -20.66 -17.55 -3.78
N ALA A 160 -20.89 -16.79 -4.88
CA ALA A 160 -20.12 -16.96 -6.12
C ALA A 160 -18.64 -16.62 -5.93
N ILE A 161 -18.32 -15.77 -4.94
CA ILE A 161 -16.96 -15.53 -4.48
C ILE A 161 -16.73 -16.31 -3.18
N GLY A 162 -16.22 -17.52 -3.30
CA GLY A 162 -15.98 -18.40 -2.15
C GLY A 162 -14.62 -18.22 -1.48
N GLY A 163 -13.67 -17.58 -2.16
CA GLY A 163 -12.29 -17.49 -1.69
C GLY A 163 -11.35 -16.81 -2.69
N ASP A 164 -10.05 -16.98 -2.45
CA ASP A 164 -9.01 -16.45 -3.33
C ASP A 164 -9.09 -17.08 -4.72
N GLY A 165 -8.92 -16.27 -5.77
CA GLY A 165 -9.02 -16.74 -7.14
C GLY A 165 -9.30 -15.63 -8.15
N VAL A 166 -9.37 -16.02 -9.42
CA VAL A 166 -9.78 -15.15 -10.52
C VAL A 166 -11.20 -15.55 -10.92
N TYR A 167 -12.09 -14.56 -10.99
CA TYR A 167 -13.48 -14.73 -11.36
C TYR A 167 -13.79 -13.84 -12.55
N CYS A 168 -14.57 -14.33 -13.49
CA CYS A 168 -14.93 -13.55 -14.68
C CYS A 168 -16.43 -13.57 -14.90
N PHE A 169 -16.93 -12.42 -15.32
CA PHE A 169 -18.34 -12.16 -15.48
C PHE A 169 -18.65 -11.60 -16.85
N ALA A 170 -19.86 -11.84 -17.32
CA ALA A 170 -20.47 -11.10 -18.40
C ALA A 170 -21.70 -10.37 -17.87
N LEU A 171 -21.72 -9.05 -18.03
CA LEU A 171 -22.87 -8.20 -17.80
C LEU A 171 -23.69 -8.13 -19.07
N VAL A 172 -24.96 -8.51 -18.95
CA VAL A 172 -25.95 -8.50 -20.02
C VAL A 172 -27.12 -7.62 -19.57
N SER A 173 -27.61 -6.75 -20.46
CA SER A 173 -28.82 -5.98 -20.17
C SER A 173 -30.05 -6.90 -20.25
N GLU A 174 -31.00 -6.73 -19.34
CA GLU A 174 -32.32 -7.35 -19.38
C GLU A 174 -33.43 -6.29 -19.54
N SER A 175 -33.07 -5.10 -20.06
CA SER A 175 -34.00 -3.96 -20.27
C SER A 175 -35.23 -4.38 -21.06
N PRO A 176 -36.45 -4.28 -20.48
CA PRO A 176 -37.69 -4.52 -21.20
C PRO A 176 -38.00 -3.46 -22.27
N SER A 177 -37.50 -2.22 -22.08
CA SER A 177 -37.70 -1.14 -23.04
C SER A 177 -36.69 -1.14 -24.20
N GLY A 178 -35.62 -1.92 -24.09
CA GLY A 178 -34.53 -1.98 -25.08
C GLY A 178 -33.62 -0.74 -25.03
N ASP A 179 -33.55 -0.06 -23.88
CA ASP A 179 -32.53 0.94 -23.61
C ASP A 179 -31.21 0.28 -23.16
N ASP A 180 -30.11 0.98 -23.41
CA ASP A 180 -28.79 0.56 -22.95
C ASP A 180 -28.48 1.14 -21.57
N VAL A 181 -27.66 0.42 -20.81
CA VAL A 181 -27.00 0.98 -19.63
C VAL A 181 -25.53 1.21 -19.93
N THR A 182 -25.05 2.41 -19.59
CA THR A 182 -23.65 2.80 -19.76
C THR A 182 -22.98 3.02 -18.41
N TYR A 183 -21.96 2.21 -18.11
CA TYR A 183 -21.12 2.31 -16.92
C TYR A 183 -19.78 2.97 -17.23
N ILE A 184 -19.11 3.45 -16.18
CA ILE A 184 -17.74 3.94 -16.27
C ILE A 184 -16.79 2.73 -16.18
N GLY A 185 -15.91 2.58 -17.19
CA GLY A 185 -14.90 1.54 -17.23
C GLY A 185 -13.63 1.91 -16.47
N ARG A 186 -12.66 1.00 -16.41
CA ARG A 186 -11.39 1.21 -15.69
C ARG A 186 -10.59 2.41 -16.20
N GLU A 187 -10.67 2.72 -17.49
CA GLU A 187 -10.04 3.89 -18.12
C GLU A 187 -10.83 5.20 -17.87
N GLY A 188 -11.96 5.11 -17.17
CA GLY A 188 -12.79 6.25 -16.80
C GLY A 188 -12.19 7.08 -15.65
N LYS A 189 -12.31 8.41 -15.77
CA LYS A 189 -11.63 9.37 -14.86
C LYS A 189 -12.39 9.68 -13.57
N LEU A 190 -13.62 9.19 -13.41
CA LEU A 190 -14.53 9.60 -12.32
C LEU A 190 -14.70 8.53 -11.24
N SER A 191 -14.76 7.26 -11.62
CA SER A 191 -14.83 6.11 -10.70
C SER A 191 -14.61 4.83 -11.48
N ALA A 192 -13.61 4.04 -11.08
CA ALA A 192 -13.37 2.73 -11.66
C ALA A 192 -14.30 1.67 -11.04
N PRO A 193 -14.61 0.58 -11.77
CA PRO A 193 -15.26 -0.61 -11.21
C PRO A 193 -14.58 -1.10 -9.93
N GLU A 194 -15.37 -1.47 -8.92
CA GLU A 194 -14.87 -1.88 -7.59
C GLU A 194 -15.48 -3.22 -7.16
N LEU A 195 -14.67 -4.18 -6.74
CA LEU A 195 -15.15 -5.40 -6.06
C LEU A 195 -14.92 -5.28 -4.54
N ARG A 196 -16.01 -5.23 -3.77
CA ARG A 196 -15.96 -5.24 -2.31
C ARG A 196 -16.15 -6.64 -1.77
N ILE A 197 -15.21 -7.13 -0.97
CA ILE A 197 -15.33 -8.40 -0.26
C ILE A 197 -15.43 -8.13 1.25
N THR A 198 -16.31 -8.85 1.92
CA THR A 198 -16.41 -8.87 3.38
C THR A 198 -16.21 -10.31 3.83
N THR A 199 -15.40 -10.51 4.85
CA THR A 199 -15.07 -11.83 5.40
C THR A 199 -15.32 -11.89 6.90
N ALA A 200 -15.63 -13.08 7.40
CA ALA A 200 -15.70 -13.37 8.83
C ALA A 200 -14.88 -14.63 9.17
N LEU A 201 -14.46 -14.76 10.43
CA LEU A 201 -13.84 -15.98 10.93
C LEU A 201 -14.80 -17.16 10.76
N ALA A 202 -14.31 -18.26 10.18
CA ALA A 202 -15.09 -19.49 10.10
C ALA A 202 -15.29 -20.05 11.52
N THR A 203 -16.52 -20.06 12.01
CA THR A 203 -16.85 -20.71 13.29
C THR A 203 -16.81 -22.22 13.11
N THR A 204 -15.71 -22.85 13.49
CA THR A 204 -15.67 -24.31 13.61
C THR A 204 -16.43 -24.69 14.87
N THR A 205 -17.69 -25.10 14.75
CA THR A 205 -18.38 -25.80 15.83
C THR A 205 -17.69 -27.16 15.99
N THR A 206 -16.68 -27.21 16.86
CA THR A 206 -16.07 -28.49 17.24
C THR A 206 -17.08 -29.17 18.15
N VAL A 207 -17.89 -30.07 17.59
CA VAL A 207 -18.68 -31.01 18.38
C VAL A 207 -17.68 -31.91 19.09
N VAL A 208 -17.37 -31.59 20.35
CA VAL A 208 -16.65 -32.51 21.23
C VAL A 208 -17.62 -33.63 21.58
N THR A 209 -17.59 -34.73 20.83
CA THR A 209 -18.16 -36.01 21.29
C THR A 209 -17.30 -36.51 22.44
N SER A 210 -17.67 -36.15 23.67
CA SER A 210 -17.14 -36.74 24.89
C SER A 210 -17.76 -38.13 25.10
N SER A 211 -16.98 -39.18 24.87
CA SER A 211 -17.33 -40.54 25.29
C SER A 211 -17.15 -40.65 26.82
N THR A 212 -18.22 -40.43 27.56
CA THR A 212 -18.26 -40.64 29.02
C THR A 212 -18.38 -42.14 29.32
N SER A 213 -17.33 -42.75 29.87
CA SER A 213 -17.42 -44.06 30.50
C SER A 213 -18.15 -43.92 31.84
N THR A 214 -19.20 -44.72 31.99
CA THR A 214 -20.08 -44.77 33.16
C THR A 214 -19.39 -45.53 34.28
N SER A 215 -19.13 -44.87 35.40
CA SER A 215 -18.92 -45.54 36.69
C SER A 215 -19.77 -44.86 37.75
N SER A 216 -20.77 -45.62 38.19
CA SER A 216 -21.74 -45.32 39.22
C SER A 216 -21.10 -45.30 40.61
N SER A 217 -21.37 -44.26 41.38
CA SER A 217 -21.53 -44.38 42.84
C SER A 217 -22.33 -43.21 43.39
N SER A 218 -23.40 -43.59 44.09
CA SER A 218 -24.39 -42.80 44.83
C SER A 218 -23.82 -42.00 46.00
N SER A 219 -24.37 -40.80 46.26
CA SER A 219 -25.17 -40.46 47.46
C SER A 219 -25.06 -38.97 47.86
N THR A 220 -26.22 -38.29 47.77
CA THR A 220 -26.87 -37.46 48.80
C THR A 220 -26.19 -36.21 49.41
N SER A 221 -26.74 -35.06 49.00
CA SER A 221 -27.16 -33.86 49.77
C SER A 221 -26.23 -33.18 50.80
N SER A 222 -25.94 -31.89 50.60
CA SER A 222 -26.62 -30.75 51.27
C SER A 222 -25.70 -29.53 51.59
N THR A 223 -26.27 -28.34 51.36
CA THR A 223 -26.14 -27.06 52.10
C THR A 223 -24.84 -26.21 52.09
N SER A 224 -24.96 -25.06 51.41
CA SER A 224 -24.72 -23.68 51.87
C SER A 224 -23.34 -23.14 52.31
N SER A 225 -23.17 -21.86 51.94
CA SER A 225 -22.42 -20.75 52.56
C SER A 225 -21.00 -20.42 52.06
N THR A 226 -20.99 -19.32 51.29
CA THR A 226 -20.36 -18.03 51.59
C THR A 226 -18.87 -17.94 51.92
N MET A 227 -18.25 -17.01 51.18
CA MET A 227 -16.91 -16.43 51.27
C MET A 227 -16.40 -16.21 52.71
N THR A 228 -15.09 -16.36 52.92
CA THR A 228 -14.25 -15.33 53.54
C THR A 228 -12.79 -15.52 53.11
N THR A 229 -12.18 -14.40 52.73
CA THR A 229 -10.76 -14.08 52.55
C THR A 229 -9.85 -14.57 53.68
N THR A 230 -8.56 -14.82 53.41
CA THR A 230 -7.43 -14.22 54.15
C THR A 230 -6.10 -14.50 53.42
N SER A 231 -5.31 -13.45 53.34
CA SER A 231 -3.92 -13.27 52.88
C SER A 231 -2.86 -13.95 53.74
N THR A 232 -1.75 -14.40 53.13
CA THR A 232 -0.35 -14.42 53.64
C THR A 232 0.48 -15.28 52.68
N THR A 233 1.79 -15.16 52.43
CA THR A 233 2.87 -14.18 52.61
C THR A 233 4.04 -14.77 51.81
N SER A 234 4.84 -13.88 51.20
CA SER A 234 6.22 -14.04 50.73
C SER A 234 6.95 -15.36 51.03
N THR A 235 7.63 -15.93 50.01
CA THR A 235 8.94 -16.55 50.23
C THR A 235 9.83 -16.36 49.00
N SER A 236 10.90 -15.60 49.22
CA SER A 236 12.07 -15.44 48.36
C SER A 236 12.99 -16.65 48.50
N PHE A 237 13.63 -17.03 47.39
CA PHE A 237 14.89 -17.79 47.42
C PHE A 237 15.86 -17.18 46.43
N SER A 238 17.07 -16.93 46.94
CA SER A 238 18.18 -16.28 46.25
C SER A 238 19.37 -17.24 46.15
N THR A 239 20.18 -16.99 45.12
CA THR A 239 21.58 -17.39 44.87
C THR A 239 21.89 -18.84 44.52
N THR A 240 22.59 -19.06 43.40
CA THR A 240 24.07 -19.21 43.39
C THR A 240 24.61 -19.13 41.96
N THR A 241 25.64 -18.30 41.80
CA THR A 241 26.44 -18.05 40.59
C THR A 241 27.58 -19.06 40.46
N THR A 242 28.02 -19.33 39.23
CA THR A 242 29.38 -19.83 38.93
C THR A 242 29.83 -19.28 37.57
N PRO A 243 31.08 -18.78 37.42
CA PRO A 243 31.48 -17.92 36.32
C PRO A 243 31.95 -18.72 35.11
N THR A 244 31.68 -18.22 33.90
CA THR A 244 32.35 -18.72 32.68
C THR A 244 32.65 -17.54 31.76
N THR A 245 33.94 -17.27 31.68
CA THR A 245 34.74 -16.70 30.58
C THR A 245 34.09 -15.62 29.71
N ALA A 246 34.55 -14.39 29.92
CA ALA A 246 34.27 -13.23 29.10
C ALA A 246 34.83 -13.38 27.68
N THR A 247 33.95 -13.39 26.69
CA THR A 247 34.26 -12.97 25.32
C THR A 247 33.68 -11.57 25.17
N THR A 248 34.55 -10.58 25.04
CA THR A 248 34.21 -9.18 24.82
C THR A 248 33.54 -9.04 23.46
N VAL A 249 32.21 -9.14 23.42
CA VAL A 249 31.42 -8.72 22.27
C VAL A 249 31.20 -7.22 22.45
N LEU A 250 31.78 -6.43 21.54
CA LEU A 250 31.47 -5.01 21.39
C LEU A 250 29.94 -4.87 21.34
N ALA A 251 29.37 -4.13 22.29
CA ALA A 251 27.97 -3.77 22.26
C ALA A 251 27.73 -2.92 21.01
N GLY A 252 27.20 -3.54 19.95
CA GLY A 252 26.51 -2.82 18.89
C GLY A 252 25.34 -2.11 19.55
N SER A 253 25.46 -0.79 19.70
CA SER A 253 24.37 0.07 20.15
C SER A 253 23.30 0.10 19.05
N THR A 254 22.45 -0.93 19.00
CA THR A 254 21.14 -0.80 18.35
C THR A 254 20.27 0.03 19.26
N THR A 255 20.40 1.36 19.18
CA THR A 255 19.35 2.27 19.62
C THR A 255 18.17 2.07 18.68
N THR A 256 17.34 1.06 18.98
CA THR A 256 15.95 1.06 18.52
C THR A 256 15.28 2.19 19.29
N THR A 257 15.34 3.41 18.73
CA THR A 257 14.56 4.54 19.23
C THR A 257 13.10 4.17 19.02
N THR A 258 12.48 3.56 20.03
CA THR A 258 11.06 3.23 20.00
C THR A 258 10.29 4.54 20.08
N VAL A 259 9.90 5.08 18.91
CA VAL A 259 9.04 6.25 18.82
C VAL A 259 7.69 5.92 19.49
N PRO A 260 7.27 6.66 20.53
CA PRO A 260 6.02 6.38 21.25
C PRO A 260 4.81 6.29 20.30
N PRO A 261 3.81 5.42 20.58
CA PRO A 261 2.55 5.44 19.86
C PRO A 261 1.92 6.84 19.92
N CYS A 262 1.46 7.39 18.79
CA CYS A 262 1.03 8.80 18.72
C CYS A 262 0.03 9.16 19.85
N LEU A 263 -0.98 8.31 20.10
CA LEU A 263 -2.01 8.64 21.09
C LEU A 263 -1.65 8.31 22.55
N SER A 264 -0.46 7.79 22.86
CA SER A 264 -0.12 7.29 24.21
C SER A 264 0.33 8.35 25.22
N GLY A 265 0.33 9.64 24.87
CA GLY A 265 0.70 10.74 25.76
C GLY A 265 -0.46 11.38 26.52
N ASP A 266 -0.15 12.28 27.45
CA ASP A 266 -1.13 12.99 28.30
C ASP A 266 -1.46 14.41 27.81
N GLY A 267 -0.89 14.85 26.68
CA GLY A 267 -1.19 16.15 26.09
C GLY A 267 -2.63 16.25 25.56
N PRO A 268 -3.10 17.46 25.21
CA PRO A 268 -4.46 17.68 24.74
C PRO A 268 -4.83 16.77 23.58
N LEU A 269 -6.04 16.20 23.62
CA LEU A 269 -6.58 15.38 22.54
C LEU A 269 -7.50 16.22 21.67
N VAL A 270 -7.21 16.27 20.37
CA VAL A 270 -8.08 16.80 19.34
C VAL A 270 -8.58 15.64 18.50
N THR A 271 -9.90 15.52 18.33
CA THR A 271 -10.50 14.50 17.47
C THR A 271 -11.12 15.18 16.26
N LEU A 272 -10.66 14.79 15.07
CA LEU A 272 -11.17 15.28 13.79
C LEU A 272 -11.96 14.16 13.11
N THR A 273 -13.14 14.49 12.59
CA THR A 273 -14.05 13.51 11.97
C THR A 273 -14.76 14.12 10.76
N GLY A 274 -15.27 13.26 9.88
CA GLY A 274 -16.06 13.66 8.73
C GLY A 274 -15.23 14.23 7.59
N THR A 275 -15.91 14.75 6.57
CA THR A 275 -15.27 15.37 5.40
C THR A 275 -15.11 16.87 5.61
N LEU A 276 -13.86 17.35 5.53
CA LEU A 276 -13.46 18.74 5.76
C LEU A 276 -13.07 19.36 4.42
N SER A 277 -13.92 20.27 3.93
CA SER A 277 -13.65 21.07 2.72
C SER A 277 -12.86 22.35 2.99
N GLY A 278 -12.74 22.74 4.27
CA GLY A 278 -11.86 23.82 4.73
C GLY A 278 -10.63 23.27 5.44
N ALA A 279 -9.57 24.07 5.48
CA ALA A 279 -8.33 23.71 6.16
C ALA A 279 -8.54 23.50 7.67
N TYR A 280 -7.97 22.42 8.21
CA TYR A 280 -7.63 22.36 9.62
C TYR A 280 -6.31 23.09 9.85
N ASN A 281 -6.42 24.34 10.28
CA ASN A 281 -5.29 25.23 10.49
C ASN A 281 -5.17 25.60 11.98
N SER A 282 -4.10 25.16 12.63
CA SER A 282 -3.78 25.51 14.02
C SER A 282 -2.31 25.83 14.18
N GLN A 283 -1.99 27.11 14.44
CA GLN A 283 -0.61 27.61 14.57
C GLN A 283 -0.12 27.71 16.01
N SER A 284 -0.91 27.21 16.98
CA SER A 284 -0.64 27.36 18.41
C SER A 284 -1.00 26.09 19.19
N LEU A 285 -0.68 24.91 18.65
CA LEU A 285 -0.85 23.65 19.37
C LEU A 285 -0.03 23.67 20.67
N ALA A 286 -0.63 23.17 21.75
CA ALA A 286 0.06 22.97 23.01
C ALA A 286 1.04 21.79 22.92
N ALA A 287 2.06 21.77 23.78
CA ALA A 287 3.06 20.70 23.75
C ALA A 287 2.41 19.33 23.92
N GLY A 288 2.86 18.35 23.14
CA GLY A 288 2.33 16.99 23.22
C GLY A 288 0.88 16.82 22.72
N THR A 289 0.33 17.79 21.97
CA THR A 289 -1.04 17.66 21.43
C THR A 289 -1.15 16.42 20.56
N ARG A 290 -2.18 15.62 20.81
CA ARG A 290 -2.52 14.40 20.08
C ARG A 290 -3.71 14.69 19.18
N ILE A 291 -3.55 14.52 17.88
CA ILE A 291 -4.61 14.70 16.90
C ILE A 291 -5.02 13.32 16.40
N ASP A 292 -6.22 12.87 16.76
CA ASP A 292 -6.83 11.66 16.19
C ASP A 292 -7.68 12.07 14.98
N ALA A 293 -7.15 11.81 13.79
CA ALA A 293 -7.78 12.14 12.51
C ALA A 293 -8.22 10.89 11.74
N ARG A 294 -8.22 9.70 12.35
CA ARG A 294 -8.53 8.43 11.65
C ARG A 294 -9.87 8.45 10.93
N ALA A 295 -10.86 9.15 11.48
CA ALA A 295 -12.20 9.29 10.89
C ALA A 295 -12.40 10.59 10.09
N ALA A 296 -11.32 11.32 9.76
CA ALA A 296 -11.36 12.56 8.99
C ALA A 296 -10.86 12.37 7.55
N THR A 297 -11.59 12.98 6.61
CA THR A 297 -11.17 13.16 5.22
C THR A 297 -11.01 14.65 4.94
N PHE A 298 -9.85 15.10 4.49
CA PHE A 298 -9.57 16.48 4.13
C PHE A 298 -9.52 16.62 2.61
N LEU A 299 -10.27 17.58 2.06
CA LEU A 299 -10.29 17.81 0.62
C LEU A 299 -9.27 18.89 0.24
N ALA A 300 -8.19 18.50 -0.44
CA ALA A 300 -7.25 19.43 -1.04
C ALA A 300 -7.82 19.92 -2.38
N SER A 301 -7.80 21.22 -2.62
CA SER A 301 -8.36 21.79 -3.86
C SER A 301 -7.74 23.15 -4.17
N PRO A 302 -8.01 23.74 -5.35
CA PRO A 302 -7.57 25.10 -5.67
C PRO A 302 -8.06 26.18 -4.67
N THR A 303 -9.09 25.90 -3.87
CA THR A 303 -9.58 26.79 -2.80
C THR A 303 -9.16 26.37 -1.39
N ASN A 304 -8.51 25.21 -1.26
CA ASN A 304 -7.98 24.68 0.00
C ASN A 304 -6.60 24.05 -0.23
N LEU A 305 -5.59 24.90 -0.40
CA LEU A 305 -4.22 24.49 -0.79
C LEU A 305 -3.43 23.79 0.33
N TYR A 306 -3.86 23.96 1.59
CA TYR A 306 -3.22 23.37 2.75
C TYR A 306 -4.31 22.81 3.68
N PRO A 307 -4.94 21.67 3.32
CA PRO A 307 -6.00 21.05 4.12
C PRO A 307 -5.60 20.77 5.57
N ILE A 308 -4.31 20.56 5.83
CA ILE A 308 -3.76 20.42 7.17
C ILE A 308 -2.53 21.35 7.30
N SER A 309 -2.61 22.32 8.21
CA SER A 309 -1.52 23.27 8.49
C SER A 309 -1.33 23.46 9.98
N LEU A 310 -0.17 23.04 10.50
CA LEU A 310 0.06 22.91 11.94
C LEU A 310 1.29 23.71 12.40
N GLY A 311 1.19 24.29 13.60
CA GLY A 311 2.26 25.01 14.26
C GLY A 311 2.08 24.99 15.78
N GLY A 312 2.97 25.67 16.48
CA GLY A 312 2.98 25.71 17.95
C GLY A 312 4.09 24.84 18.56
N ALA A 313 3.83 24.31 19.75
CA ALA A 313 4.83 23.60 20.53
C ALA A 313 5.15 22.19 19.98
N GLY A 314 6.32 21.67 20.36
CA GLY A 314 6.80 20.37 19.87
C GLY A 314 6.17 19.14 20.54
N GLY A 315 6.58 17.97 20.06
CA GLY A 315 6.14 16.67 20.56
C GLY A 315 4.68 16.34 20.25
N CYS A 316 4.05 17.09 19.35
CA CYS A 316 2.69 16.83 18.90
C CYS A 316 2.65 15.66 17.92
N CYS A 317 1.48 15.04 17.75
CA CYS A 317 1.33 13.99 16.77
C CYS A 317 -0.04 14.02 16.09
N LEU A 318 -0.09 13.46 14.87
CA LEU A 318 -1.30 13.23 14.09
C LEU A 318 -1.39 11.74 13.72
N LEU A 319 -2.49 11.09 14.14
CA LEU A 319 -2.80 9.71 13.82
C LEU A 319 -3.89 9.65 12.74
N GLY A 320 -3.61 8.96 11.64
CA GLY A 320 -4.56 8.69 10.56
C GLY A 320 -4.83 9.91 9.68
N GLY A 321 -6.06 10.00 9.19
CA GLY A 321 -6.49 11.05 8.25
C GLY A 321 -6.32 10.64 6.80
N THR A 322 -7.26 11.05 5.97
CA THR A 322 -7.19 10.91 4.52
C THR A 322 -7.20 12.29 3.88
N VAL A 323 -6.12 12.67 3.19
CA VAL A 323 -6.10 13.83 2.31
C VAL A 323 -6.41 13.36 0.90
N LEU A 324 -7.49 13.91 0.32
CA LEU A 324 -7.92 13.61 -1.03
C LEU A 324 -7.83 14.86 -1.90
N GLY A 325 -6.94 14.83 -2.88
CA GLY A 325 -6.86 15.80 -3.95
C GLY A 325 -8.15 15.84 -4.78
N GLN A 326 -8.57 17.06 -5.11
CA GLN A 326 -9.68 17.33 -6.02
C GLN A 326 -9.15 18.09 -7.24
N TYR A 327 -7.94 17.74 -7.68
CA TYR A 327 -7.30 18.35 -8.83
C TYR A 327 -7.55 17.50 -10.08
N ASP A 328 -7.50 18.13 -11.25
CA ASP A 328 -7.60 17.38 -12.49
C ASP A 328 -6.28 16.64 -12.72
N ARG A 329 -6.33 15.31 -12.69
CA ARG A 329 -5.15 14.45 -12.85
C ARG A 329 -4.46 14.60 -14.22
N THR A 330 -5.11 15.25 -15.20
CA THR A 330 -4.49 15.59 -16.50
C THR A 330 -3.64 16.84 -16.48
N TRP A 331 -3.66 17.61 -15.38
CA TRP A 331 -2.82 18.79 -15.27
C TRP A 331 -1.35 18.45 -15.49
N THR A 332 -0.63 19.40 -16.06
CA THR A 332 0.82 19.34 -16.17
C THR A 332 1.45 19.54 -14.79
N TRP A 333 2.73 19.17 -14.65
CA TRP A 333 3.54 19.55 -13.49
C TRP A 333 3.49 21.06 -13.27
N SER A 334 3.66 21.88 -14.31
CA SER A 334 3.63 23.35 -14.17
C SER A 334 2.28 23.90 -13.67
N GLN A 335 1.15 23.30 -14.08
CA GLN A 335 -0.17 23.70 -13.58
C GLN A 335 -0.34 23.38 -12.10
N MET A 336 0.20 22.24 -11.66
CA MET A 336 0.14 21.82 -10.26
C MET A 336 1.13 22.61 -9.40
N HIS A 337 2.39 22.68 -9.83
CA HIS A 337 3.45 23.42 -9.17
C HIS A 337 3.16 24.93 -9.07
N GLY A 338 2.43 25.49 -10.04
CA GLY A 338 2.06 26.90 -10.05
C GLY A 338 1.13 27.34 -8.90
N ILE A 339 0.43 26.41 -8.25
CA ILE A 339 -0.53 26.73 -7.17
C ILE A 339 0.03 26.51 -5.76
N ASN A 340 1.18 25.84 -5.61
CA ASN A 340 1.90 25.65 -4.35
C ASN A 340 1.03 25.13 -3.19
N ASN A 341 0.62 23.87 -3.28
CA ASN A 341 -0.21 23.16 -2.32
C ASN A 341 0.51 21.98 -1.66
N ALA A 342 0.04 21.55 -0.49
CA ALA A 342 0.52 20.34 0.14
C ALA A 342 -0.56 19.64 0.95
N GLY A 343 -0.48 18.31 1.04
CA GLY A 343 -1.42 17.53 1.85
C GLY A 343 -1.33 17.87 3.34
N ILE A 344 -0.10 18.08 3.84
CA ILE A 344 0.14 18.59 5.19
C ILE A 344 1.41 19.43 5.25
N ALA A 345 1.36 20.54 6.00
CA ALA A 345 2.53 21.32 6.37
C ALA A 345 2.57 21.54 7.89
N PHE A 346 3.76 21.46 8.50
CA PHE A 346 3.90 21.69 9.93
C PHE A 346 5.21 22.39 10.32
N LEU A 347 5.14 23.17 11.40
CA LEU A 347 6.26 23.96 11.96
C LEU A 347 6.75 23.42 13.32
N ASN A 348 6.04 22.46 13.90
CA ASN A 348 6.33 21.91 15.22
C ASN A 348 7.62 21.06 15.20
N GLY A 349 8.46 21.17 16.23
CA GLY A 349 9.55 20.23 16.46
C GLY A 349 9.05 18.89 17.01
N ASP A 350 9.79 17.81 16.75
CA ASP A 350 9.45 16.46 17.20
C ASP A 350 8.03 16.02 16.82
N PHE A 351 7.55 16.47 15.65
CA PHE A 351 6.19 16.19 15.20
C PHE A 351 6.10 14.78 14.58
N THR A 352 5.13 13.98 15.02
CA THR A 352 4.90 12.64 14.48
C THR A 352 3.64 12.58 13.61
N ILE A 353 3.78 12.15 12.36
CA ILE A 353 2.69 11.70 11.49
C ILE A 353 2.70 10.17 11.51
N ASP A 354 1.55 9.58 11.83
CA ASP A 354 1.38 8.13 11.94
C ASP A 354 0.13 7.70 11.17
N GLY A 355 0.28 6.98 10.06
CA GLY A 355 -0.87 6.41 9.34
C GLY A 355 -1.64 7.36 8.42
N LEU A 356 -1.05 8.49 8.00
CA LEU A 356 -1.69 9.44 7.09
C LEU A 356 -1.77 8.87 5.67
N ARG A 357 -2.95 9.00 5.03
CA ARG A 357 -3.16 8.74 3.60
C ARG A 357 -3.20 10.07 2.83
N VAL A 358 -2.43 10.21 1.76
CA VAL A 358 -2.44 11.42 0.91
C VAL A 358 -2.44 11.06 -0.57
N ASP A 359 -3.43 11.56 -1.32
CA ASP A 359 -3.59 11.32 -2.76
C ASP A 359 -3.75 12.62 -3.55
N ASP A 360 -3.16 12.67 -4.75
CA ASP A 360 -3.40 13.72 -5.76
C ASP A 360 -3.17 15.15 -5.26
N VAL A 361 -2.02 15.41 -4.65
CA VAL A 361 -1.59 16.75 -4.22
C VAL A 361 -0.30 17.12 -4.95
N GLU A 362 0.10 18.38 -4.90
CA GLU A 362 1.43 18.78 -5.38
C GLU A 362 2.50 18.17 -4.49
N ASP A 363 2.59 18.60 -3.23
CA ASP A 363 3.46 17.97 -2.24
C ASP A 363 2.69 17.15 -1.22
N GLY A 364 3.28 16.05 -0.77
CA GLY A 364 2.67 15.19 0.23
C GLY A 364 2.77 15.80 1.62
N ILE A 365 3.99 15.81 2.16
CA ILE A 365 4.29 16.20 3.54
C ILE A 365 5.40 17.24 3.57
N ARG A 366 5.17 18.37 4.26
CA ARG A 366 6.14 19.47 4.40
C ARG A 366 6.54 19.74 5.86
N PRO A 367 7.66 19.18 6.35
CA PRO A 367 8.31 19.66 7.56
C PRO A 367 8.96 21.03 7.27
N ARG A 368 8.47 22.10 7.89
CA ARG A 368 8.94 23.47 7.63
C ARG A 368 9.82 24.03 8.75
N GLN A 369 9.75 23.49 9.96
CA GLN A 369 10.56 23.94 11.09
C GLN A 369 10.62 22.86 12.18
N GLY A 370 11.48 23.06 13.18
CA GLY A 370 11.43 22.36 14.46
C GLY A 370 12.40 21.18 14.59
N GLY A 371 12.70 20.49 13.49
CA GLY A 371 13.56 19.30 13.50
C GLY A 371 12.89 18.07 14.13
N GLY A 372 13.58 16.93 14.08
CA GLY A 372 13.17 15.70 14.76
C GLY A 372 11.84 15.09 14.30
N PHE A 373 11.34 15.42 13.10
CA PHE A 373 10.04 14.92 12.66
C PHE A 373 10.06 13.39 12.44
N THR A 374 8.92 12.74 12.60
CA THR A 374 8.73 11.34 12.24
C THR A 374 7.52 11.20 11.32
N VAL A 375 7.69 10.56 10.17
CA VAL A 375 6.60 10.08 9.33
C VAL A 375 6.67 8.57 9.34
N ARG A 376 5.58 7.92 9.75
CA ARG A 376 5.52 6.46 9.72
C ARG A 376 4.17 5.92 9.32
N ASN A 377 4.16 4.68 8.82
CA ASN A 377 2.94 3.99 8.41
C ASN A 377 2.13 4.79 7.37
N ALA A 378 2.75 5.75 6.67
CA ALA A 378 2.06 6.68 5.79
C ALA A 378 1.89 6.07 4.40
N TRP A 379 0.80 6.44 3.71
CA TRP A 379 0.55 6.04 2.33
C TRP A 379 0.32 7.26 1.44
N LEU A 380 1.31 7.56 0.61
CA LEU A 380 1.26 8.63 -0.37
C LEU A 380 1.11 8.02 -1.77
N SER A 381 0.24 8.60 -2.59
CA SER A 381 0.09 8.22 -4.00
C SER A 381 -0.22 9.41 -4.88
N TYR A 382 0.21 9.34 -6.14
CA TYR A 382 -0.01 10.39 -7.12
C TYR A 382 0.34 11.79 -6.60
N VAL A 383 1.50 11.91 -5.93
CA VAL A 383 2.03 13.18 -5.44
C VAL A 383 2.88 13.83 -6.53
N ARG A 384 2.47 15.02 -6.95
CA ARG A 384 2.78 15.57 -8.28
C ARG A 384 3.97 16.52 -8.31
N ASP A 385 4.62 16.72 -7.18
CA ASP A 385 5.99 17.24 -7.03
C ASP A 385 6.72 16.41 -5.96
N ASP A 386 6.91 16.89 -4.73
CA ASP A 386 7.66 16.18 -3.70
C ASP A 386 6.75 15.39 -2.73
N CYS A 387 6.91 14.07 -2.69
CA CYS A 387 6.26 13.22 -1.69
C CYS A 387 6.58 13.69 -0.26
N VAL A 388 7.84 14.04 0.02
CA VAL A 388 8.23 14.79 1.22
C VAL A 388 9.12 15.99 0.83
N GLU A 389 8.60 17.21 0.96
CA GLU A 389 9.34 18.47 0.72
C GLU A 389 9.95 18.96 2.04
N ASN A 390 11.22 18.59 2.28
CA ASN A 390 12.01 19.05 3.41
C ASN A 390 12.99 20.16 2.98
N ASP A 391 12.50 21.12 2.20
CA ASP A 391 13.30 22.26 1.72
C ASP A 391 13.76 23.17 2.86
N HIS A 392 13.18 23.04 4.05
CA HIS A 392 13.62 23.72 5.28
C HIS A 392 14.70 22.94 6.05
N LEU A 393 15.28 21.90 5.46
CA LEU A 393 16.53 21.25 5.91
C LEU A 393 16.46 20.74 7.35
N GLN A 394 15.38 20.03 7.68
CA GLN A 394 15.17 19.41 8.99
C GLN A 394 15.79 18.00 9.05
N ASP A 395 16.22 17.58 10.23
CA ASP A 395 16.44 16.17 10.56
C ASP A 395 15.11 15.48 10.78
N GLY A 396 15.09 14.15 10.62
CA GLY A 396 13.87 13.39 10.84
C GLY A 396 13.99 11.92 10.43
N LEU A 397 12.87 11.23 10.55
CA LEU A 397 12.70 9.81 10.26
C LEU A 397 11.51 9.61 9.33
N ILE A 398 11.72 8.87 8.24
CA ILE A 398 10.66 8.20 7.49
C ILE A 398 10.79 6.70 7.77
N ASP A 399 9.72 6.07 8.26
CA ASP A 399 9.74 4.66 8.66
C ASP A 399 8.50 3.93 8.16
N ASP A 400 8.67 2.69 7.72
CA ASP A 400 7.57 1.76 7.42
C ASP A 400 6.43 2.39 6.60
N SER A 401 6.77 3.11 5.53
CA SER A 401 5.80 3.89 4.74
C SER A 401 5.77 3.47 3.27
N LEU A 402 4.64 3.68 2.61
CA LEU A 402 4.42 3.42 1.19
C LEU A 402 4.24 4.75 0.43
N LEU A 403 5.26 5.12 -0.33
CA LEU A 403 5.25 6.28 -1.24
C LEU A 403 5.14 5.76 -2.67
N ASP A 404 3.91 5.47 -3.08
CA ASP A 404 3.58 4.77 -4.31
C ASP A 404 3.00 5.72 -5.35
N GLY A 405 3.90 6.45 -6.03
CA GLY A 405 3.55 7.39 -7.09
C GLY A 405 3.97 8.81 -6.77
N CYS A 406 5.28 9.02 -6.66
CA CYS A 406 5.88 10.34 -6.47
C CYS A 406 6.42 10.88 -7.80
N TYR A 407 6.27 12.18 -8.06
CA TYR A 407 7.02 12.86 -9.12
C TYR A 407 8.49 13.05 -8.70
N VAL A 408 8.73 13.47 -7.46
CA VAL A 408 10.00 13.42 -6.73
C VAL A 408 9.73 12.80 -5.36
N ALA A 409 10.55 11.87 -4.91
CA ALA A 409 10.28 11.20 -3.63
C ALA A 409 10.61 12.10 -2.42
N PHE A 410 11.84 12.63 -2.37
CA PHE A 410 12.33 13.43 -1.25
C PHE A 410 13.03 14.69 -1.77
N SER A 411 12.68 15.85 -1.23
CA SER A 411 13.40 17.10 -1.49
C SER A 411 14.02 17.66 -0.21
N ALA A 412 15.23 18.17 -0.35
CA ALA A 412 15.91 19.02 0.62
C ALA A 412 16.68 20.11 -0.12
N ARG A 413 15.99 20.85 -1.00
CA ARG A 413 16.57 21.87 -1.87
C ARG A 413 15.99 23.24 -1.52
N PRO A 414 16.60 23.98 -0.58
CA PRO A 414 16.06 25.23 -0.09
C PRO A 414 16.01 26.27 -1.21
N SER A 415 14.94 27.06 -1.25
CA SER A 415 14.89 28.25 -2.10
C SER A 415 15.81 29.34 -1.55
N PRO A 416 16.20 30.35 -2.36
CA PRO A 416 17.01 31.47 -1.87
C PRO A 416 16.43 32.19 -0.65
N SER A 417 15.09 32.25 -0.51
CA SER A 417 14.44 32.86 0.66
C SER A 417 14.52 31.98 1.91
N ILE A 418 14.52 30.65 1.76
CA ILE A 418 14.74 29.72 2.87
C ILE A 418 16.21 29.83 3.34
N ILE A 419 17.16 29.89 2.40
CA ILE A 419 18.58 30.10 2.71
C ILE A 419 18.79 31.41 3.47
N SER A 420 18.20 32.51 3.00
CA SER A 420 18.32 33.82 3.67
C SER A 420 17.68 33.86 5.06
N SER A 421 16.75 32.94 5.34
CA SER A 421 16.15 32.76 6.66
C SER A 421 17.04 31.97 7.63
N GLY A 422 18.20 31.47 7.18
CA GLY A 422 19.22 30.84 8.02
C GLY A 422 19.04 29.34 8.25
N TYR A 423 18.21 28.66 7.45
CA TYR A 423 18.12 27.20 7.52
C TYR A 423 19.41 26.54 7.02
N ASP A 424 19.97 25.66 7.84
CA ASP A 424 21.17 24.88 7.54
C ASP A 424 20.99 23.44 8.08
N GLY A 425 21.07 22.47 7.18
CA GLY A 425 20.93 21.04 7.46
C GLY A 425 22.26 20.30 7.47
N ARG A 426 23.42 20.92 7.23
CA ARG A 426 24.71 20.21 7.02
C ARG A 426 25.11 19.26 8.14
N ASN A 427 24.67 19.54 9.36
CA ASN A 427 24.97 18.76 10.57
C ASN A 427 23.77 17.91 11.03
N LYS A 428 22.74 17.78 10.20
CA LYS A 428 21.51 17.03 10.47
C LYS A 428 21.50 15.72 9.70
N LEU A 429 20.76 14.75 10.23
CA LEU A 429 20.56 13.45 9.61
C LEU A 429 19.08 13.22 9.31
N TRP A 430 18.77 12.92 8.06
CA TRP A 430 17.46 12.47 7.65
C TRP A 430 17.54 10.97 7.34
N THR A 431 16.86 10.17 8.16
CA THR A 431 16.83 8.71 8.04
C THR A 431 15.58 8.28 7.30
N ILE A 432 15.75 7.40 6.31
CA ILE A 432 14.66 6.76 5.59
C ILE A 432 14.86 5.26 5.72
N ARG A 433 13.89 4.57 6.30
CA ARG A 433 14.00 3.13 6.52
C ARG A 433 12.71 2.36 6.35
N ASN A 434 12.82 1.06 6.05
CA ASN A 434 11.67 0.16 5.87
C ASN A 434 10.62 0.71 4.88
N THR A 435 11.02 1.57 3.96
CA THR A 435 10.11 2.41 3.18
C THR A 435 10.12 1.99 1.73
N LEU A 436 8.94 1.94 1.14
CA LEU A 436 8.72 1.60 -0.27
C LEU A 436 8.49 2.89 -1.05
N VAL A 437 9.29 3.13 -2.08
CA VAL A 437 9.30 4.38 -2.84
C VAL A 437 9.24 4.11 -4.34
N ARG A 438 8.14 4.47 -5.00
CA ARG A 438 7.99 4.39 -6.46
C ARG A 438 7.86 5.78 -7.07
N LEU A 439 8.67 6.04 -8.10
CA LEU A 439 8.47 7.15 -9.01
C LEU A 439 7.41 6.80 -10.05
N GLU A 440 6.49 7.72 -10.31
CA GLU A 440 5.43 7.56 -11.30
C GLU A 440 5.52 8.66 -12.35
N PRO A 441 5.61 8.32 -13.64
CA PRO A 441 5.52 9.32 -14.70
C PRO A 441 4.14 9.96 -14.73
N MET A 442 4.10 11.29 -14.72
CA MET A 442 2.87 12.08 -14.68
C MET A 442 2.77 13.01 -15.88
N PRO A 443 1.55 13.49 -16.22
CA PRO A 443 1.35 14.36 -17.37
C PRO A 443 2.14 15.65 -17.30
N GLY A 444 2.72 16.04 -18.44
CA GLY A 444 3.40 17.31 -18.66
C GLY A 444 4.50 17.61 -17.63
N PRO A 445 5.58 16.82 -17.58
CA PRO A 445 6.66 17.02 -16.62
C PRO A 445 7.40 18.35 -16.85
N ASP A 446 8.30 18.71 -15.92
CA ASP A 446 9.20 19.86 -16.01
C ASP A 446 10.27 19.67 -17.10
N GLY A 447 9.82 19.73 -18.35
CA GLY A 447 10.63 19.51 -19.55
C GLY A 447 9.90 18.65 -20.58
N PRO A 448 10.33 18.68 -21.85
CA PRO A 448 9.71 17.87 -22.89
C PRO A 448 10.08 16.39 -22.73
N THR A 449 9.08 15.51 -22.81
CA THR A 449 9.28 14.06 -22.98
C THR A 449 8.50 13.58 -24.21
N PRO A 450 8.96 12.51 -24.90
CA PRO A 450 8.33 12.07 -26.15
C PRO A 450 6.85 11.67 -26.03
N ASP A 451 6.46 11.10 -24.89
CA ASP A 451 5.10 10.65 -24.59
C ASP A 451 4.32 11.64 -23.71
N GLY A 452 4.92 12.78 -23.36
CA GLY A 452 4.31 13.78 -22.48
C GLY A 452 4.18 13.34 -21.03
N LEU A 453 4.80 12.23 -20.63
CA LEU A 453 4.84 11.73 -19.26
C LEU A 453 6.25 11.80 -18.69
N GLY A 454 6.39 12.08 -17.40
CA GLY A 454 7.69 12.03 -16.75
C GLY A 454 7.63 12.28 -15.24
N HIS A 455 8.75 12.06 -14.59
CA HIS A 455 8.97 12.34 -13.18
C HIS A 455 10.34 13.01 -13.01
N GLY A 456 10.58 13.57 -11.83
CA GLY A 456 11.90 14.01 -11.39
C GLY A 456 12.77 12.80 -11.00
N GLY A 457 13.28 12.76 -9.78
CA GLY A 457 14.10 11.65 -9.29
C GLY A 457 13.71 11.27 -7.86
N PHE A 458 14.43 10.31 -7.27
CA PHE A 458 14.18 9.95 -5.87
C PHE A 458 14.59 11.08 -4.91
N PHE A 459 15.62 11.85 -5.26
CA PHE A 459 16.19 12.87 -4.39
C PHE A 459 16.39 14.20 -5.13
N LYS A 460 15.94 15.30 -4.53
CA LYS A 460 16.15 16.68 -4.98
C LYS A 460 16.92 17.46 -3.90
N TRP A 461 18.24 17.50 -4.02
CA TRP A 461 19.15 18.07 -3.01
C TRP A 461 19.72 19.43 -3.41
N HIS A 462 20.12 20.23 -2.42
CA HIS A 462 20.82 21.50 -2.63
C HIS A 462 22.17 21.25 -3.28
N LEU A 463 22.50 22.04 -4.32
CA LEU A 463 23.80 22.03 -4.98
C LEU A 463 24.32 20.61 -5.33
N TRP A 464 23.50 19.83 -6.05
CA TRP A 464 23.88 18.48 -6.50
C TRP A 464 25.28 18.40 -7.15
N GLY A 465 25.64 19.42 -7.95
CA GLY A 465 26.95 19.51 -8.61
C GLY A 465 28.08 20.13 -7.76
N ASP A 466 27.78 20.60 -6.56
CA ASP A 466 28.73 21.18 -5.60
C ASP A 466 28.36 20.76 -4.16
N PRO A 467 28.49 19.45 -3.85
CA PRO A 467 28.01 18.90 -2.58
C PRO A 467 28.79 19.39 -1.35
N VAL A 468 30.00 19.93 -1.53
CA VAL A 468 30.79 20.50 -0.41
C VAL A 468 30.11 21.74 0.17
N ASN A 469 29.43 22.50 -0.68
CA ASN A 469 28.69 23.70 -0.31
C ASN A 469 27.18 23.47 -0.14
N SER A 470 26.72 22.22 -0.32
CA SER A 470 25.34 21.84 0.00
C SER A 470 24.98 22.22 1.44
N LEU A 471 23.72 22.60 1.63
CA LEU A 471 23.13 22.92 2.92
C LEU A 471 22.21 21.80 3.42
N SER A 472 22.00 20.77 2.60
CA SER A 472 21.04 19.71 2.87
C SER A 472 21.49 18.81 4.02
N PRO A 473 20.56 18.12 4.69
CA PRO A 473 20.89 17.09 5.65
C PRO A 473 21.60 15.91 4.99
N LYS A 474 22.43 15.24 5.80
CA LYS A 474 22.95 13.92 5.47
C LYS A 474 21.82 12.90 5.44
N LEU A 475 22.03 11.82 4.70
CA LEU A 475 21.07 10.76 4.47
C LEU A 475 21.55 9.45 5.11
N ALA A 476 20.62 8.77 5.78
CA ALA A 476 20.75 7.38 6.19
C ALA A 476 19.65 6.54 5.53
N LEU A 477 20.01 5.48 4.82
CA LEU A 477 19.08 4.66 4.01
C LEU A 477 19.14 3.19 4.41
N HIS A 478 18.08 2.65 5.00
CA HIS A 478 18.06 1.27 5.49
C HIS A 478 16.82 0.48 5.07
N ASP A 479 16.99 -0.72 4.54
CA ASP A 479 15.86 -1.65 4.33
C ASP A 479 14.75 -1.08 3.43
N ASN A 480 15.11 -0.22 2.47
CA ASN A 480 14.16 0.41 1.56
C ASN A 480 14.07 -0.35 0.23
N VAL A 481 12.92 -0.24 -0.43
CA VAL A 481 12.75 -0.69 -1.82
C VAL A 481 12.37 0.51 -2.66
N PHE A 482 13.17 0.81 -3.67
CA PHE A 482 12.94 1.88 -4.65
C PHE A 482 12.48 1.26 -5.97
N LEU A 483 11.55 1.90 -6.68
CA LEU A 483 11.15 1.51 -8.04
C LEU A 483 11.11 2.71 -8.98
N ALA A 484 11.74 2.56 -10.14
CA ALA A 484 11.59 3.47 -11.27
C ALA A 484 11.54 2.70 -12.59
N GLU A 485 10.72 3.18 -13.51
CA GLU A 485 10.55 2.58 -14.85
C GLU A 485 11.27 3.35 -15.96
N ARG A 486 11.79 4.54 -15.66
CA ARG A 486 12.47 5.39 -16.65
C ARG A 486 13.41 6.37 -15.98
N VAL A 487 14.26 6.98 -16.80
CA VAL A 487 15.10 8.10 -16.37
C VAL A 487 14.20 9.31 -16.19
N GLY A 488 14.37 10.00 -15.07
CA GLY A 488 13.68 11.24 -14.80
C GLY A 488 14.07 12.37 -15.75
N VAL A 489 13.23 13.39 -15.85
CA VAL A 489 13.51 14.60 -16.65
C VAL A 489 14.74 15.38 -16.15
N VAL A 490 15.12 15.13 -14.89
CA VAL A 490 16.32 15.68 -14.25
C VAL A 490 17.64 15.07 -14.74
N GLY A 491 17.58 13.98 -15.50
CA GLY A 491 18.75 13.31 -16.08
C GLY A 491 19.19 12.04 -15.36
N ALA A 492 19.99 11.24 -16.07
CA ALA A 492 20.51 9.94 -15.63
C ALA A 492 21.34 10.03 -14.34
N ASP A 493 22.21 11.04 -14.23
CA ASP A 493 23.10 11.28 -13.09
C ASP A 493 22.34 11.59 -11.79
N ARG A 494 21.06 11.98 -11.90
CA ARG A 494 20.21 12.39 -10.77
C ARG A 494 19.20 11.33 -10.34
N MET A 495 19.29 10.13 -10.89
CA MET A 495 18.50 8.99 -10.42
C MET A 495 19.08 8.33 -9.17
N GLY A 496 20.38 8.54 -8.89
CA GLY A 496 21.09 7.94 -7.76
C GLY A 496 20.94 8.71 -6.45
N ILE A 497 21.88 8.47 -5.54
CA ILE A 497 21.94 9.17 -4.25
C ILE A 497 22.62 10.53 -4.42
N PRO A 498 22.17 11.59 -3.73
CA PRO A 498 22.86 12.88 -3.74
C PRO A 498 24.35 12.74 -3.40
N PRO A 499 25.27 13.24 -4.26
CA PRO A 499 26.70 13.06 -4.06
C PRO A 499 27.18 13.59 -2.71
N GLY A 500 27.95 12.78 -1.96
CA GLY A 500 28.55 13.21 -0.69
C GLY A 500 27.57 13.35 0.49
N GLU A 501 26.29 13.00 0.32
CA GLU A 501 25.28 13.16 1.37
C GLU A 501 24.90 11.86 2.07
N LEU A 502 25.22 10.70 1.48
CA LEU A 502 25.00 9.40 2.13
C LEU A 502 26.00 9.19 3.27
N LEU A 503 25.49 9.15 4.50
CA LEU A 503 26.29 8.92 5.70
C LEU A 503 26.29 7.43 6.08
N GLU A 504 25.13 6.80 6.04
CA GLU A 504 24.94 5.39 6.42
C GLU A 504 23.98 4.70 5.46
N CYS A 505 24.20 3.41 5.18
CA CYS A 505 23.26 2.63 4.39
C CYS A 505 23.34 1.13 4.66
N SER A 506 22.22 0.43 4.54
CA SER A 506 22.16 -1.03 4.53
C SER A 506 20.93 -1.56 3.82
N ASN A 507 21.08 -2.69 3.12
CA ASN A 507 19.95 -3.50 2.63
C ASN A 507 18.88 -2.74 1.83
N ASN A 508 19.28 -1.82 0.97
CA ASN A 508 18.36 -1.16 0.04
C ASN A 508 18.26 -1.95 -1.26
N VAL A 509 17.10 -1.91 -1.90
CA VAL A 509 16.87 -2.51 -3.22
C VAL A 509 16.44 -1.43 -4.21
N MET A 510 17.05 -1.41 -5.37
CA MET A 510 16.60 -0.62 -6.52
C MET A 510 15.99 -1.56 -7.56
N VAL A 511 14.68 -1.46 -7.75
CA VAL A 511 13.93 -2.12 -8.81
C VAL A 511 13.92 -1.19 -10.03
N TRP A 512 14.77 -1.49 -11.01
CA TRP A 512 14.90 -0.73 -12.25
C TRP A 512 14.21 -1.45 -13.40
N LEU A 513 13.14 -0.86 -13.92
CA LEU A 513 12.36 -1.41 -15.03
C LEU A 513 12.60 -0.66 -16.35
N GLY A 514 13.42 0.39 -16.31
CA GLY A 514 13.81 1.11 -17.51
C GLY A 514 14.79 0.33 -18.38
N PRO A 515 15.06 0.83 -19.59
CA PRO A 515 15.99 0.17 -20.51
C PRO A 515 17.42 0.18 -19.96
N GLY A 516 18.15 -0.91 -20.21
CA GLY A 516 19.56 -1.04 -19.85
C GLY A 516 19.81 -1.12 -18.34
N ASP A 517 21.07 -0.89 -17.95
CA ASP A 517 21.47 -0.84 -16.54
C ASP A 517 20.90 0.40 -15.85
N PHE A 518 20.75 0.33 -14.53
CA PHE A 518 20.37 1.50 -13.74
C PHE A 518 21.38 2.64 -13.96
N PRO A 519 20.94 3.87 -14.28
CA PRO A 519 21.77 4.87 -14.93
C PRO A 519 22.71 5.66 -14.00
N ALA A 520 22.61 5.44 -12.68
CA ALA A 520 23.37 6.18 -11.68
C ALA A 520 24.13 5.23 -10.75
N PRO A 521 25.30 5.64 -10.21
CA PRO A 521 26.04 4.82 -9.27
C PRO A 521 25.25 4.63 -7.97
N LEU A 522 25.23 3.40 -7.48
CA LEU A 522 24.72 3.02 -6.16
C LEU A 522 25.81 2.23 -5.42
N PRO A 523 26.03 2.44 -4.10
CA PRO A 523 27.03 1.70 -3.35
C PRO A 523 26.64 0.22 -3.23
N ALA A 524 27.43 -0.66 -3.85
CA ALA A 524 27.13 -2.10 -3.94
C ALA A 524 27.11 -2.81 -2.57
N GLU A 525 27.75 -2.23 -1.56
CA GLU A 525 27.75 -2.71 -0.19
C GLU A 525 26.37 -2.60 0.50
N CYS A 526 25.49 -1.73 0.01
CA CYS A 526 24.20 -1.47 0.64
C CYS A 526 23.02 -1.32 -0.34
N PHE A 527 23.25 -1.45 -1.64
CA PHE A 527 22.22 -1.52 -2.67
C PHE A 527 22.31 -2.81 -3.49
N THR A 528 21.17 -3.46 -3.65
CA THR A 528 20.97 -4.49 -4.68
C THR A 528 20.13 -3.89 -5.81
N VAL A 529 20.63 -3.91 -7.04
CA VAL A 529 19.86 -3.52 -8.22
C VAL A 529 19.24 -4.77 -8.87
N THR A 530 17.96 -4.73 -9.16
CA THR A 530 17.23 -5.82 -9.81
C THR A 530 16.26 -5.27 -10.85
N THR A 531 15.95 -6.06 -11.88
CA THR A 531 14.87 -5.79 -12.83
C THR A 531 13.61 -6.60 -12.50
N ASP A 532 13.65 -7.40 -11.44
CA ASP A 532 12.51 -8.20 -11.00
C ASP A 532 11.46 -7.33 -10.30
N ARG A 533 10.41 -7.00 -11.05
CA ARG A 533 9.24 -6.27 -10.57
C ARG A 533 8.58 -6.95 -9.36
N ALA A 534 8.66 -8.27 -9.23
CA ALA A 534 8.02 -8.99 -8.13
C ALA A 534 8.60 -8.61 -6.76
N VAL A 535 9.84 -8.10 -6.69
CA VAL A 535 10.43 -7.61 -5.43
C VAL A 535 9.63 -6.43 -4.89
N TRP A 536 9.25 -5.49 -5.76
CA TRP A 536 8.39 -4.37 -5.38
C TRP A 536 6.98 -4.85 -5.03
N ASP A 537 6.36 -5.64 -5.91
CA ASP A 537 4.96 -6.04 -5.73
C ASP A 537 4.77 -6.86 -4.44
N ASN A 538 5.71 -7.75 -4.10
CA ASN A 538 5.70 -8.49 -2.84
C ASN A 538 5.91 -7.58 -1.63
N ALA A 539 6.84 -6.63 -1.72
CA ALA A 539 7.08 -5.69 -0.63
C ALA A 539 5.84 -4.81 -0.36
N VAL A 540 5.16 -4.33 -1.41
CA VAL A 540 3.90 -3.59 -1.29
C VAL A 540 2.81 -4.47 -0.70
N ALA A 541 2.65 -5.70 -1.18
CA ALA A 541 1.67 -6.64 -0.64
C ALA A 541 1.90 -6.90 0.86
N ASP A 542 3.15 -7.11 1.27
CA ASP A 542 3.54 -7.29 2.67
C ASP A 542 3.30 -6.03 3.51
N TRP A 543 3.63 -4.86 2.98
CA TRP A 543 3.36 -3.58 3.65
C TRP A 543 1.86 -3.39 3.85
N VAL A 544 1.05 -3.55 2.80
CA VAL A 544 -0.41 -3.44 2.88
C VAL A 544 -0.94 -4.42 3.92
N ALA A 545 -0.55 -5.70 3.88
CA ALA A 545 -1.00 -6.72 4.82
C ALA A 545 -0.71 -6.36 6.29
N ARG A 546 0.46 -5.76 6.58
CA ARG A 546 0.82 -5.30 7.93
C ARG A 546 0.05 -4.06 8.39
N HIS A 547 -0.50 -3.28 7.46
CA HIS A 547 -1.11 -1.98 7.72
C HIS A 547 -2.64 -1.94 7.58
N LEU A 548 -3.28 -3.01 7.09
CA LEU A 548 -4.73 -3.13 6.88
C LEU A 548 -5.58 -2.57 8.05
N SER A 549 -5.26 -2.92 9.30
CA SER A 549 -6.04 -2.45 10.47
C SER A 549 -5.93 -0.95 10.76
N ARG A 550 -4.91 -0.27 10.20
CA ARG A 550 -4.72 1.19 10.31
C ARG A 550 -5.35 1.94 9.12
N LEU A 551 -5.36 1.31 7.95
CA LEU A 551 -6.05 1.81 6.76
C LEU A 551 -7.59 1.73 6.90
N ASP A 552 -8.08 0.74 7.67
CA ASP A 552 -9.51 0.56 7.99
C ASP A 552 -10.04 1.49 9.10
N GLY A 553 -9.16 2.23 9.80
CA GLY A 553 -9.54 3.16 10.87
C GLY A 553 -10.46 4.32 10.43
N ALA A 554 -10.69 4.46 9.13
CA ALA A 554 -11.66 5.38 8.53
C ALA A 554 -13.11 4.84 8.49
N LYS A 555 -13.38 3.60 8.95
CA LYS A 555 -14.73 3.00 8.91
C LYS A 555 -15.08 2.14 10.14
N THR A 556 -15.32 2.77 11.29
CA THR A 556 -16.19 2.24 12.36
C THR A 556 -16.82 3.44 13.11
N GLN A 557 -18.03 3.93 12.77
CA GLN A 557 -19.41 3.50 13.15
C GLN A 557 -19.68 3.59 14.67
N PRO A 558 -20.87 4.06 15.14
CA PRO A 558 -22.12 4.35 14.42
C PRO A 558 -22.29 5.79 13.93
#